data_AF-A0A699R259-F1
#
_entry.id   AF-A0A699R259-F1
#
_cell.length_a   1.000
_cell.length_b   1.000
_cell.length_c   1.000
_cell.angle_alpha   90.00
_cell.angle_beta   90.00
_cell.angle_gamma   90.00
#
_symmetry.space_group_name_H-M   'P 1'
#
loop_
_entity.id
_entity.type
_entity.pdbx_description
1 polymer ?
#
loop_
_entity_poly.entity_id
_entity_poly.type
_entity_poly.pdbx_seq_one_letter_code
_entity_poly.pdbx_strand_id
1 'polypeptide(L)'
;LAGATLIAPVVNYWWPNFPSTLSSKEYSKQFVHDKWSLWVAHHLPSLTYWWNTRTWLPPHSVIAHSPDVLSPQDRKLVPIFTAGRAGVEEQVRQQG
;
A
#
# COMPACT_ATOMS: atom_id res chain seq x y z
N LEU A 1 5.03 -16.67 -19.32
CA LEU A 1 4.68 -16.34 -17.91
C LEU A 1 5.23 -14.96 -17.53
N ALA A 2 4.82 -13.90 -18.23
CA ALA A 2 5.35 -12.53 -18.04
C ALA A 2 4.26 -11.52 -17.61
N GLY A 3 3.04 -12.01 -17.36
CA GLY A 3 1.87 -11.18 -17.06
C GLY A 3 1.48 -11.10 -15.57
N ALA A 4 2.18 -11.81 -14.68
CA ALA A 4 1.84 -11.84 -13.25
C ALA A 4 2.64 -10.85 -12.39
N THR A 5 3.57 -10.08 -12.98
CA THR A 5 4.66 -9.42 -12.24
C THR A 5 4.40 -7.96 -11.84
N LEU A 6 3.22 -7.40 -12.10
CA LEU A 6 2.93 -5.98 -11.82
C LEU A 6 1.83 -5.75 -10.77
N ILE A 7 1.61 -6.70 -9.86
CA ILE A 7 1.31 -6.29 -8.49
C ILE A 7 2.68 -6.08 -7.89
N ALA A 8 3.22 -4.87 -7.92
CA ALA A 8 4.46 -4.58 -7.21
C ALA A 8 4.08 -4.51 -5.72
N PRO A 9 4.31 -5.56 -4.92
CA PRO A 9 3.99 -5.45 -3.51
C PRO A 9 4.96 -4.43 -2.91
N VAL A 10 4.51 -3.73 -1.88
CA VAL A 10 5.29 -2.68 -1.17
C VAL A 10 6.64 -3.22 -0.63
N VAL A 11 6.82 -4.54 -0.61
CA VAL A 11 8.03 -5.25 -0.17
C VAL A 11 9.10 -5.45 -1.25
N ASN A 12 8.82 -5.15 -2.52
CA ASN A 12 9.72 -5.52 -3.62
C ASN A 12 10.96 -4.61 -3.77
N TYR A 13 11.08 -3.57 -2.96
CA TYR A 13 12.15 -2.58 -3.12
C TYR A 13 13.56 -3.13 -2.85
N TRP A 14 13.66 -4.14 -1.99
CA TRP A 14 14.93 -4.72 -1.54
C TRP A 14 15.12 -6.20 -1.95
N TRP A 15 14.35 -6.70 -2.93
CA TRP A 15 14.54 -8.07 -3.42
C TRP A 15 15.85 -8.19 -4.22
N PRO A 16 16.73 -9.15 -3.89
CA PRO A 16 18.07 -9.26 -4.47
C PRO A 16 18.07 -9.56 -5.98
N ASN A 17 17.00 -10.18 -6.50
CA ASN A 17 16.86 -10.55 -7.91
C ASN A 17 15.99 -9.57 -8.72
N PHE A 18 15.57 -8.44 -8.14
CA PHE A 18 14.74 -7.44 -8.80
C PHE A 18 15.58 -6.27 -9.33
N PRO A 19 15.28 -5.69 -10.51
CA PRO A 19 16.05 -4.57 -11.04
C PRO A 19 16.07 -3.38 -10.08
N SER A 20 17.24 -3.13 -9.47
CA SER A 20 17.44 -2.10 -8.44
C SER A 20 17.13 -0.68 -8.91
N THR A 21 17.32 -0.42 -10.20
CA THR A 21 17.00 0.87 -10.85
C THR A 21 15.49 1.11 -10.90
N LEU A 22 14.71 0.08 -11.20
CA LEU A 22 13.26 0.15 -11.25
C LEU A 22 12.69 0.29 -9.83
N SER A 23 13.15 -0.54 -8.89
CA SER A 23 12.70 -0.44 -7.49
C SER A 23 13.03 0.91 -6.88
N SER A 24 14.24 1.44 -7.08
CA SER A 24 14.63 2.75 -6.54
C SER A 24 13.79 3.89 -7.14
N LYS A 25 13.48 3.80 -8.45
CA LYS A 25 12.63 4.78 -9.12
C LYS A 25 11.21 4.76 -8.57
N GLU A 26 10.60 3.59 -8.40
CA GLU A 26 9.25 3.50 -7.84
C GLU A 26 9.21 3.85 -6.35
N TYR A 27 10.23 3.47 -5.58
CA TYR A 27 10.38 3.86 -4.17
C TYR A 27 10.42 5.37 -4.03
N SER A 28 11.17 6.06 -4.90
CA SER A 28 11.29 7.52 -4.86
C SER A 28 9.95 8.26 -5.00
N LYS A 29 9.00 7.67 -5.75
CA LYS A 29 7.66 8.24 -6.00
C LYS A 29 6.70 8.10 -4.81
N GLN A 30 6.99 7.24 -3.84
CA GLN A 30 6.15 7.11 -2.65
C GLN A 30 6.17 8.37 -1.79
N PHE A 31 5.11 8.55 -1.00
CA PHE A 31 5.05 9.60 0.02
C PHE A 31 6.23 9.47 0.97
N VAL A 32 6.67 10.61 1.52
CA VAL A 32 7.86 10.64 2.38
C VAL A 32 7.66 9.79 3.64
N HIS A 33 6.48 9.83 4.27
CA HIS A 33 6.23 9.01 5.46
C HIS A 33 6.13 7.52 5.12
N ASP A 34 5.57 7.17 3.96
CA ASP A 34 5.49 5.80 3.47
C ASP A 34 6.88 5.20 3.24
N LYS A 35 7.80 5.98 2.67
CA LYS A 35 9.22 5.59 2.54
C LYS A 35 9.84 5.28 3.89
N TRP A 36 9.68 6.19 4.86
CA TRP A 36 10.20 5.97 6.22
C TRP A 36 9.61 4.73 6.88
N SER A 37 8.30 4.52 6.76
CA SER A 37 7.62 3.35 7.30
C SER A 37 8.20 2.04 6.73
N LEU A 38 8.48 2.01 5.43
CA LEU A 38 9.04 0.83 4.77
C LEU A 38 10.51 0.62 5.09
N TRP A 39 11.27 1.71 5.18
CA TRP A 39 12.66 1.66 5.60
C TRP A 39 12.80 1.10 7.02
N VAL A 40 11.97 1.59 7.96
CA VAL A 40 11.93 1.06 9.34
C VAL A 40 11.54 -0.41 9.34
N ALA A 41 10.51 -0.80 8.57
CA ALA A 41 10.09 -2.20 8.48
C ALA A 41 11.19 -3.13 7.92
N HIS A 42 12.01 -2.62 6.98
CA HIS A 42 13.08 -3.40 6.35
C HIS A 42 14.33 -3.52 7.23
N HIS A 43 14.78 -2.42 7.83
CA HIS A 43 16.06 -2.39 8.57
C HIS A 43 15.92 -2.62 10.08
N LEU A 44 14.76 -2.29 10.65
CA LEU A 44 14.50 -2.38 12.09
C LEU A 44 13.20 -3.17 12.35
N PRO A 45 13.12 -4.45 11.93
CA PRO A 45 11.88 -5.22 12.00
C PRO A 45 11.32 -5.36 13.43
N SER A 46 12.18 -5.31 14.45
CA SER A 46 11.77 -5.29 15.87
C SER A 46 11.03 -4.00 16.27
N LEU A 47 11.31 -2.89 15.60
CA LEU A 47 10.66 -1.60 15.85
C LEU A 47 9.30 -1.49 15.14
N THR A 48 9.03 -2.34 14.14
CA THR A 48 7.80 -2.32 13.35
C THR A 48 6.55 -2.45 14.22
N TYR A 49 6.57 -3.35 15.21
CA TYR A 49 5.43 -3.53 16.11
C TYR A 49 5.15 -2.26 16.90
N TRP A 50 6.18 -1.68 17.53
CA TRP A 50 6.07 -0.44 18.29
C TRP A 50 5.60 0.72 17.40
N TRP A 51 6.13 0.84 16.18
CA TRP A 51 5.74 1.87 15.21
C TRP A 51 4.25 1.80 14.87
N ASN A 52 3.70 0.60 14.65
CA ASN A 52 2.29 0.41 14.34
C ASN A 52 1.36 0.66 15.53
N THR A 53 1.85 0.60 16.77
CA THR A 53 1.03 0.90 17.97
C THR A 53 0.89 2.41 18.26
N ARG A 54 1.56 3.28 17.52
CA ARG A 54 1.56 4.73 17.76
C ARG A 54 0.42 5.41 17.03
N THR A 55 -0.52 5.98 17.80
CA THR A 55 -1.70 6.68 17.27
C THR A 55 -1.40 8.07 16.71
N TRP A 56 -0.25 8.67 17.05
CA TRP A 56 0.14 10.00 16.56
C TRP A 56 0.90 9.96 15.22
N LEU A 57 1.32 8.78 14.76
CA LEU A 57 2.00 8.65 13.48
C LEU A 57 0.94 8.53 12.37
N PRO A 58 1.15 9.20 11.22
CA PRO A 58 0.26 9.03 10.09
C PRO A 58 0.33 7.57 9.61
N PRO A 59 -0.82 6.91 9.39
CA PRO A 59 -0.84 5.56 8.83
C PRO A 59 -0.27 5.57 7.41
N HIS A 60 0.28 4.42 6.99
CA HIS A 60 0.72 4.23 5.61
C HIS A 60 -0.43 4.55 4.63
N SER A 61 -0.17 5.28 3.55
CA SER A 61 -1.24 5.83 2.69
C SER A 61 -2.21 4.77 2.15
N VAL A 62 -1.71 3.56 1.90
CA VAL A 62 -2.53 2.41 1.45
C VAL A 62 -3.48 1.96 2.57
N ILE A 63 -2.98 1.86 3.81
CA ILE A 63 -3.79 1.48 4.98
C ILE A 63 -4.83 2.57 5.27
N ALA A 64 -4.45 3.83 5.08
CA ALA A 64 -5.33 4.98 5.20
C ALA A 64 -6.40 5.05 4.09
N HIS A 65 -6.36 4.15 3.10
CA HIS A 65 -7.21 4.19 1.91
C HIS A 65 -7.15 5.53 1.18
N SER A 66 -5.97 6.17 1.18
CA SER A 66 -5.80 7.47 0.56
C SER A 66 -5.97 7.36 -0.95
N PRO A 67 -6.88 8.14 -1.57
CA PRO A 67 -7.03 8.17 -3.02
C PRO A 67 -5.77 8.73 -3.70
N ASP A 68 -4.87 9.36 -2.94
CA ASP A 68 -3.67 9.96 -3.48
C ASP A 68 -2.61 8.97 -3.94
N VAL A 69 -2.69 7.73 -3.47
CA VAL A 69 -1.85 6.62 -3.94
C VAL A 69 -2.23 6.17 -5.35
N LEU A 70 -3.48 6.39 -5.77
CA LEU A 70 -3.99 5.91 -7.04
C LEU A 70 -3.53 6.79 -8.21
N SER A 71 -3.22 6.12 -9.33
CA SER A 71 -2.98 6.82 -10.58
C SER A 71 -4.24 7.57 -11.04
N PRO A 72 -4.11 8.62 -11.85
CA PRO A 72 -5.27 9.37 -12.36
C PRO A 72 -6.27 8.50 -13.13
N GLN A 73 -5.82 7.41 -13.76
CA GLN A 73 -6.67 6.46 -14.47
C GLN A 73 -7.43 5.58 -13.48
N ASP A 74 -6.74 5.06 -12.46
CA ASP A 74 -7.34 4.19 -11.45
C ASP A 74 -8.37 4.94 -10.60
N ARG A 75 -8.12 6.22 -10.30
CA ARG A 75 -9.10 7.08 -9.60
C ARG A 75 -10.45 7.13 -10.31
N LYS A 76 -10.47 7.08 -11.65
CA LYS A 76 -11.73 7.07 -12.43
C LYS A 76 -12.46 5.73 -12.34
N LEU A 77 -11.73 4.65 -12.05
CA LEU A 77 -12.30 3.31 -11.92
C LEU A 77 -12.82 3.01 -10.51
N VAL A 78 -12.39 3.75 -9.49
CA VAL A 78 -12.89 3.64 -8.11
C VAL A 78 -14.41 3.51 -8.04
N PRO A 79 -15.23 4.43 -8.61
CA PRO A 79 -16.69 4.34 -8.52
C PRO A 79 -17.25 3.06 -9.17
N ILE A 80 -16.59 2.52 -10.20
CA ILE A 80 -17.01 1.28 -10.88
C ILE A 80 -16.77 0.07 -9.95
N PHE A 81 -15.61 0.02 -9.29
CA PHE A 81 -15.27 -1.08 -8.37
C PHE A 81 -15.94 -0.98 -7.00
N THR A 82 -16.43 0.20 -6.61
CA THR A 82 -17.18 0.40 -5.36
C THR A 82 -18.70 0.32 -5.56
N ALA A 83 -19.20 0.33 -6.81
CA ALA A 83 -20.62 0.20 -7.09
C ALA A 83 -21.16 -1.12 -6.53
N GLY A 84 -22.17 -1.05 -5.66
CA GLY A 84 -22.78 -2.22 -5.01
C GLY A 84 -22.07 -2.73 -3.74
N ARG A 85 -20.89 -2.20 -3.40
CA ARG A 85 -20.12 -2.64 -2.22
C ARG A 85 -20.82 -2.34 -0.90
N ALA A 86 -21.54 -1.21 -0.83
CA ALA A 86 -22.30 -0.82 0.37
C ALA A 86 -23.34 -1.87 0.79
N GLY A 87 -24.08 -2.46 -0.17
CA GLY A 87 -25.06 -3.50 0.13
C GLY A 87 -24.43 -4.80 0.62
N VAL A 88 -23.25 -5.16 0.09
CA VAL A 88 -22.50 -6.34 0.53
C VAL A 88 -21.92 -6.14 1.93
N GLU A 89 -21.34 -4.97 2.21
CA GLU A 89 -20.77 -4.64 3.53
C GLU A 89 -21.85 -4.59 4.63
N GLU A 90 -23.03 -4.05 4.30
CA GLU A 90 -24.17 -4.02 5.22
C GLU A 90 -24.69 -5.43 5.50
N GLN A 91 -24.77 -6.30 4.48
CA GLN A 91 -25.18 -7.69 4.64
C GLN A 91 -24.16 -8.52 5.46
N VAL A 92 -22.86 -8.25 5.30
CA VAL A 92 -21.80 -8.89 6.11
C VAL A 92 -21.86 -8.43 7.58
N ARG A 93 -22.17 -7.15 7.85
CA ARG A 93 -22.36 -6.65 9.22
C ARG A 93 -23.58 -7.22 9.92
N GLN A 94 -24.62 -7.59 9.16
CA GLN A 94 -25.88 -8.12 9.70
C GLN A 94 -25.85 -9.64 9.97
N GLN A 95 -24.84 -10.37 9.47
CA GLN A 95 -24.71 -11.82 9.64
C GLN A 95 -23.77 -12.24 10.79
N GLY A 96 -23.35 -11.29 11.63
CA GLY A 96 -22.51 -11.50 12.81
C GLY A 96 -23.27 -11.32 14.11
#